data_AF-A0A2V2V1W5-F1
#
_entry.id   AF-A0A2V2V1W5-F1
#
_cell.length_a   1.000
_cell.length_b   1.000
_cell.length_c   1.000
_cell.angle_alpha   90.00
_cell.angle_beta   90.00
_cell.angle_gamma   90.00
#
_symmetry.space_group_name_H-M   'P 1'
#
loop_
_entity.id
_entity.type
_entity.pdbx_description
1 polymer ?
#
loop_
_entity_poly.entity_id
_entity_poly.type
_entity_poly.pdbx_seq_one_letter_code
_entity_poly.pdbx_strand_id
1 'polypeptide(L)'
;MSQKLLLHVDVLRGRNYPQTEDDPCACSTLVRLFLYNSNLQETIADVFKTGIQENSNAPFYSAGVDFDVPAGLESVVLVVEVEETTRRTEPYVLFYGCQPVSMTGKGKCEEVITLTCTNPVEKPEEAAQELLLAGEDPTSCPVLTIRYQVIRQKNAEEVRDVHSDVELPATPVLTGATSIVPKGSRYVWVNLTSDPRWTQAFRHTLVESWRDRAPLVGNAVAKESLQASTKGASTSRSSSQPTRLMDIRSIGDVIIKRWCCCRAHEVLTRLRLCAEAFDRGERTIYFSQERELSYRLQRKERVCLLQELAKASLVKMGISELRDTLDHLWIFFSIGIKHDPAGTRVLTYEARKKVREASFDSKDKAILQSSLLNFLVPSLTMDQCNEIAVADMESAERAGNILEETPPTGAKFGNNAMSAPASEVDFSMALIEYIGALLDTLTETELVAALKAFEPAVVNAQQRIKAKAKEEITSMRSKFREPMRRELTPYNPGDGIKIDHLDRLGRRKKSYHPR
;
A
#
# COMPACT_ATOMS: atom_id res chain seq x y z
N MET A 1 2.47 12.70 0.32
CA MET A 1 2.99 11.94 1.46
C MET A 1 4.34 12.54 1.85
N SER A 2 4.50 12.97 3.10
CA SER A 2 5.73 13.58 3.58
C SER A 2 6.75 12.48 3.92
N GLN A 3 7.99 12.65 3.46
CA GLN A 3 9.07 11.67 3.67
C GLN A 3 9.40 11.57 5.16
N LYS A 4 9.53 10.34 5.69
CA LYS A 4 10.10 10.13 7.03
C LYS A 4 11.59 10.52 6.98
N LEU A 5 12.02 11.33 7.95
CA LEU A 5 13.39 11.80 8.08
C LEU A 5 14.01 11.17 9.32
N LEU A 6 15.24 10.67 9.18
CA LEU A 6 16.03 10.15 10.29
C LEU A 6 17.18 11.10 10.56
N LEU A 7 17.40 11.48 11.82
CA LEU A 7 18.55 12.28 12.24
C LEU A 7 19.52 11.37 13.00
N HIS A 8 20.66 11.05 12.37
CA HIS A 8 21.75 10.34 13.02
C HIS A 8 22.66 11.34 13.75
N VAL A 9 23.00 11.08 15.00
CA VAL A 9 23.89 11.91 15.82
C VAL A 9 24.94 11.04 16.52
N ASP A 10 26.21 11.34 16.28
CA ASP A 10 27.39 10.80 16.96
C ASP A 10 27.92 11.81 17.98
N VAL A 11 28.05 11.39 19.24
CA VAL A 11 28.78 12.10 20.28
C VAL A 11 30.25 11.67 20.22
N LEU A 12 31.13 12.57 19.81
CA LEU A 12 32.53 12.21 19.55
C LEU A 12 33.38 12.37 20.80
N ARG A 13 33.61 13.61 21.25
CA ARG A 13 34.53 13.90 22.35
C ARG A 13 34.23 15.21 23.08
N GLY A 14 34.51 15.24 24.38
CA GLY A 14 34.59 16.46 25.17
C GLY A 14 36.01 17.03 25.20
N ARG A 15 36.16 18.33 25.46
CA ARG A 15 37.44 19.01 25.70
C ARG A 15 37.27 20.10 26.74
N ASN A 16 38.37 20.46 27.40
CA ASN A 16 38.46 21.55 28.37
C ASN A 16 37.49 21.40 29.54
N TYR A 17 37.21 20.18 29.98
CA TYR A 17 36.41 20.00 31.20
C TYR A 17 37.26 20.43 32.41
N PRO A 18 36.72 21.25 33.32
CA PRO A 18 37.51 21.95 34.31
C PRO A 18 38.06 21.01 35.38
N GLN A 19 39.31 21.28 35.77
CA GLN A 19 39.89 20.85 37.04
C GLN A 19 40.02 22.08 37.93
N THR A 20 39.45 22.01 39.12
CA THR A 20 39.59 23.06 40.14
C THR A 20 40.78 22.73 41.04
N GLU A 21 41.47 23.74 41.59
CA GLU A 21 42.58 23.52 42.53
C GLU A 21 42.14 22.69 43.76
N ASP A 22 40.87 22.77 44.14
CA ASP A 22 40.26 22.03 45.25
C ASP A 22 39.96 20.55 44.93
N ASP A 23 39.96 20.15 43.65
CA ASP A 23 39.75 18.75 43.24
C ASP A 23 40.58 18.42 41.97
N PRO A 24 41.82 17.93 42.15
CA PRO A 24 42.77 17.70 41.05
C PRO A 24 42.42 16.48 40.19
N CYS A 25 41.42 15.70 40.59
CA CYS A 25 41.03 14.48 39.88
C CYS A 25 40.14 14.82 38.68
N ALA A 26 40.39 14.13 37.56
CA ALA A 26 39.58 14.29 36.35
C ALA A 26 38.16 13.73 36.56
N CYS A 27 37.16 14.35 35.93
CA CYS A 27 35.75 13.94 36.10
C CYS A 27 35.47 12.62 35.39
N SER A 28 34.54 11.83 35.95
CA SER A 28 33.87 10.75 35.20
C SER A 28 32.53 11.26 34.69
N THR A 29 32.35 11.22 33.37
CA THR A 29 31.24 11.92 32.70
C THR A 29 30.49 11.05 31.71
N LEU A 30 29.20 11.32 31.52
CA LEU A 30 28.36 10.79 30.44
C LEU A 30 27.59 11.91 29.77
N VAL A 31 27.15 11.70 28.53
CA VAL A 31 26.37 12.68 27.77
C VAL A 31 24.94 12.17 27.58
N ARG A 32 23.97 13.05 27.83
CA ARG A 32 22.56 12.85 27.49
C ARG A 32 22.18 13.77 26.33
N LEU A 33 21.49 13.21 25.34
CA LEU A 33 20.97 13.96 24.21
C LEU A 33 19.44 13.98 24.25
N PHE A 34 18.88 15.16 24.05
CA PHE A 34 17.45 15.41 23.94
C PHE A 34 17.17 16.10 22.61
N LEU A 35 16.18 15.61 21.88
CA LEU A 35 15.73 16.23 20.65
C LEU A 35 14.46 17.02 20.91
N TYR A 36 14.52 18.33 20.75
CA TYR A 36 13.38 19.24 20.91
C TYR A 36 12.88 19.78 19.57
N ASN A 37 11.63 20.22 19.56
CA ASN A 37 11.10 21.05 18.48
C ASN A 37 11.85 22.40 18.39
N SER A 38 11.64 23.14 17.29
CA SER A 38 12.35 24.39 17.01
C SER A 38 12.21 25.46 18.12
N ASN A 39 11.20 25.34 18.98
CA ASN A 39 10.87 26.30 20.01
C ASN A 39 11.27 25.83 21.43
N LEU A 40 11.98 24.70 21.57
CA LEU A 40 12.40 24.11 22.87
C LEU A 40 11.25 23.79 23.84
N GLN A 41 10.04 23.54 23.33
CA GLN A 41 8.85 23.30 24.18
C GLN A 41 8.52 21.83 24.39
N GLU A 42 8.81 20.98 23.40
CA GLU A 42 8.41 19.57 23.40
C GLU A 42 9.57 18.69 22.94
N THR A 43 9.79 17.59 23.65
CA THR A 43 10.74 16.54 23.26
C THR A 43 10.12 15.65 22.19
N ILE A 44 10.82 15.51 21.08
CA ILE A 44 10.36 14.78 19.89
C ILE A 44 10.66 13.28 19.97
N ALA A 45 11.71 12.91 20.71
CA ALA A 45 12.19 11.54 20.79
C ALA A 45 12.68 11.19 22.20
N ASP A 46 12.86 9.90 22.46
CA ASP A 46 13.39 9.40 23.72
C ASP A 46 14.83 9.88 23.97
N VAL A 47 15.16 10.05 25.25
CA VAL A 47 16.48 10.54 25.67
C VAL A 47 17.55 9.49 25.41
N PHE A 48 18.58 9.87 24.66
CA PHE A 48 19.75 9.03 24.47
C PHE A 48 20.80 9.31 25.55
N LYS A 49 21.50 8.26 26.01
CA LYS A 49 22.59 8.36 26.98
C LYS A 49 23.82 7.60 26.48
N THR A 50 24.99 8.21 26.55
CA THR A 50 26.27 7.54 26.25
C THR A 50 26.71 6.65 27.42
N GLY A 51 27.73 5.81 27.19
CA GLY A 51 28.48 5.19 28.27
C GLY A 51 29.27 6.22 29.09
N ILE A 52 29.60 5.87 30.33
CA ILE A 52 30.43 6.68 31.24
C ILE A 52 31.88 6.62 30.77
N GLN A 53 32.51 7.79 30.68
CA GLN A 53 33.94 7.95 30.47
C GLN A 53 34.59 8.33 31.79
N GLU A 54 35.42 7.43 32.32
CA GLU A 54 36.00 7.58 33.65
C GLU A 54 37.25 8.47 33.63
N ASN A 55 37.35 9.36 34.62
CA ASN A 55 38.56 10.11 34.98
C ASN A 55 39.26 10.82 33.79
N SER A 56 38.51 11.56 32.97
CA SER A 56 39.06 12.28 31.81
C SER A 56 38.46 13.66 31.62
N ASN A 57 39.32 14.66 31.42
CA ASN A 57 38.92 16.04 31.07
C ASN A 57 38.79 16.27 29.55
N ALA A 58 39.13 15.25 28.77
CA ALA A 58 38.95 15.20 27.33
C ALA A 58 38.36 13.83 26.94
N PRO A 59 37.14 13.51 27.41
CA PRO A 59 36.54 12.19 27.23
C PRO A 59 36.25 11.89 25.76
N PHE A 60 36.43 10.63 25.36
CA PHE A 60 36.08 10.13 24.03
C PHE A 60 34.88 9.19 24.13
N TYR A 61 33.69 9.68 23.79
CA TYR A 61 32.45 8.91 23.94
C TYR A 61 32.23 7.96 22.77
N SER A 62 32.41 8.43 21.53
CA SER A 62 32.25 7.65 20.29
C SER A 62 30.98 6.79 20.26
N ALA A 63 29.86 7.38 20.66
CA ALA A 63 28.56 6.73 20.72
C ALA A 63 27.55 7.50 19.88
N GLY A 64 26.68 6.79 19.15
CA GLY A 64 25.73 7.39 18.24
C GLY A 64 24.30 6.89 18.43
N VAL A 65 23.35 7.68 17.96
CA VAL A 65 21.91 7.39 18.02
C VAL A 65 21.20 7.87 16.76
N ASP A 66 20.15 7.16 16.39
CA ASP A 66 19.22 7.53 15.32
C ASP A 66 17.91 8.03 15.93
N PHE A 67 17.52 9.27 15.61
CA PHE A 67 16.24 9.83 16.00
C PHE A 67 15.26 9.85 14.82
N ASP A 68 14.05 9.32 15.04
CA ASP A 68 12.94 9.47 14.10
C ASP A 68 12.36 10.89 14.22
N VAL A 69 12.39 11.66 13.13
CA VAL A 69 11.89 13.03 13.10
C VAL A 69 10.50 13.07 12.44
N PRO A 70 9.48 13.62 13.12
CA PRO A 70 8.14 13.81 12.56
C PRO A 70 8.17 14.61 11.27
N ALA A 71 7.30 14.23 10.34
CA ALA A 71 7.27 14.84 9.04
C ALA A 71 6.70 16.28 9.09
N GLY A 72 7.32 17.21 8.37
CA GLY A 72 6.88 18.61 8.29
C GLY A 72 7.68 19.61 9.15
N LEU A 73 8.67 19.14 9.91
CA LEU A 73 9.59 20.01 10.65
C LEU A 73 10.75 20.48 9.77
N GLU A 74 11.01 21.79 9.74
CA GLU A 74 12.12 22.40 8.99
C GLU A 74 13.44 22.42 9.79
N SER A 75 13.33 22.50 11.12
CA SER A 75 14.44 22.48 12.06
C SER A 75 14.05 21.81 13.38
N VAL A 76 15.05 21.31 14.08
CA VAL A 76 14.96 20.76 15.43
C VAL A 76 16.12 21.28 16.25
N VAL A 77 16.04 21.18 17.57
CA VAL A 77 17.10 21.63 18.47
C VAL A 77 17.61 20.45 19.28
N LEU A 78 18.91 20.19 19.18
CA LEU A 78 19.59 19.18 19.98
C LEU A 78 20.07 19.84 21.28
N VAL A 79 19.54 19.38 22.41
CA VAL A 79 19.99 19.79 23.74
C VAL A 79 20.85 18.69 24.34
N VAL A 80 21.96 19.10 24.92
CA VAL A 80 22.99 18.21 25.47
C VAL A 80 23.14 18.48 26.95
N GLU A 81 23.19 17.43 27.76
CA GLU A 81 23.58 17.49 29.17
C GLU A 81 24.81 16.62 29.40
N VAL A 82 25.82 17.15 30.09
CA VAL A 82 26.99 16.41 30.54
C VAL A 82 26.85 16.14 32.02
N GLU A 83 26.63 14.88 32.40
CA GLU A 83 26.47 14.46 33.79
C GLU A 83 27.79 13.98 34.40
N GLU A 84 28.04 14.36 35.65
CA GLU A 84 29.13 13.91 36.52
C GLU A 84 28.63 12.77 37.40
N THR A 85 29.45 11.76 37.66
CA THR A 85 29.02 10.59 38.45
C THR A 85 29.91 10.26 39.65
N THR A 86 31.03 10.97 39.87
CA THR A 86 32.07 10.57 40.82
C THR A 86 32.25 11.49 42.03
N ARG A 87 32.00 12.80 41.92
CA ARG A 87 32.24 13.78 43.00
C ARG A 87 31.06 13.92 43.96
N ARG A 88 29.86 13.52 43.54
CA ARG A 88 28.65 13.50 44.39
C ARG A 88 28.04 12.11 44.43
N THR A 89 27.34 11.81 45.54
CA THR A 89 26.60 10.56 45.72
C THR A 89 25.51 10.36 44.66
N GLU A 90 24.94 11.46 44.18
CA GLU A 90 23.96 11.48 43.09
C GLU A 90 24.56 12.18 41.87
N PRO A 91 24.40 11.62 40.66
CA PRO A 91 24.82 12.28 39.44
C PRO A 91 24.21 13.66 39.27
N TYR A 92 24.98 14.61 38.78
CA TYR A 92 24.51 15.97 38.52
C TYR A 92 25.03 16.49 37.18
N VAL A 93 24.28 17.39 36.54
CA VAL A 93 24.69 18.00 35.27
C VAL A 93 25.78 19.03 35.55
N LEU A 94 26.98 18.85 34.98
CA LEU A 94 28.01 19.90 35.00
C LEU A 94 27.72 20.97 33.96
N PHE A 95 27.33 20.55 32.76
CA PHE A 95 27.19 21.45 31.62
C PHE A 95 26.01 21.13 30.73
N TYR A 96 25.52 22.17 30.07
CA TYR A 96 24.49 22.13 29.06
C TYR A 96 25.03 22.64 27.72
N GLY A 97 24.48 22.13 26.63
CA GLY A 97 24.77 22.60 25.28
C GLY A 97 23.51 22.62 24.43
N CYS A 98 23.47 23.49 23.42
CA CYS A 98 22.33 23.62 22.53
C CYS A 98 22.81 23.80 21.08
N GLN A 99 22.30 22.99 20.16
CA GLN A 99 22.64 23.04 18.75
C GLN A 99 21.39 22.96 17.86
N PRO A 100 21.05 24.02 17.11
CA PRO A 100 20.00 23.95 16.11
C PRO A 100 20.47 23.11 14.91
N VAL A 101 19.59 22.22 14.44
CA VAL A 101 19.83 21.34 13.29
C VAL A 101 18.79 21.61 12.22
N SER A 102 19.23 21.96 11.02
CA SER A 102 18.34 22.11 9.86
C SER A 102 18.03 20.74 9.23
N MET A 103 16.75 20.44 9.03
CA MET A 103 16.29 19.21 8.37
C MET A 103 16.48 19.24 6.84
N THR A 104 16.84 20.40 6.28
CA THR A 104 17.08 20.55 4.83
C THR A 104 18.50 20.20 4.41
N GLY A 105 19.43 20.11 5.36
CA GLY A 105 20.85 19.84 5.13
C GLY A 105 21.12 18.52 4.40
N LYS A 106 22.21 18.49 3.61
CA LYS A 106 22.69 17.28 2.92
C LYS A 106 24.10 16.95 3.39
N GLY A 107 24.35 15.67 3.66
CA GLY A 107 25.67 15.18 4.07
C GLY A 107 25.88 15.15 5.58
N LYS A 108 27.09 14.76 5.99
CA LYS A 108 27.51 14.74 7.40
C LYS A 108 28.01 16.13 7.80
N CYS A 109 27.55 16.65 8.93
CA CYS A 109 28.04 17.87 9.55
C CYS A 109 28.76 17.51 10.86
N GLU A 110 29.88 18.16 11.14
CA GLU A 110 30.59 18.05 12.41
C GLU A 110 30.58 19.41 13.07
N GLU A 111 30.03 19.49 14.28
CA GLU A 111 29.84 20.73 15.03
C GLU A 111 30.53 20.66 16.39
N VAL A 112 31.04 21.80 16.85
CA VAL A 112 31.62 21.96 18.18
C VAL A 112 30.66 22.81 19.00
N ILE A 113 30.00 22.17 19.97
CA ILE A 113 29.05 22.80 20.87
C ILE A 113 29.81 23.35 22.07
N THR A 114 29.72 24.67 22.29
CA THR A 114 30.18 25.29 23.53
C THR A 114 29.25 24.92 24.68
N LEU A 115 29.83 24.49 25.80
CA LEU A 115 29.09 24.02 26.96
C LEU A 115 29.06 25.10 28.05
N THR A 116 27.90 25.29 28.68
CA THR A 116 27.63 26.32 29.69
C THR A 116 27.05 25.70 30.96
N CYS A 117 27.09 26.41 32.08
CA CYS A 117 26.50 25.95 33.34
C CYS A 117 24.98 26.19 33.40
N THR A 118 24.44 27.08 32.56
CA THR A 118 23.01 27.41 32.53
C THR A 118 22.21 26.50 31.61
N ASN A 119 21.08 25.99 32.09
CA ASN A 119 20.15 25.17 31.31
C ASN A 119 19.40 26.01 30.25
N PRO A 120 19.58 25.73 28.94
CA PRO A 120 18.99 26.51 27.85
C PRO A 120 17.47 26.32 27.70
N VAL A 121 16.89 25.28 28.30
CA VAL A 121 15.44 25.01 28.25
C VAL A 121 14.70 25.80 29.33
N GLU A 122 15.25 25.84 30.55
CA GLU A 122 14.63 26.55 31.68
C GLU A 122 14.91 28.05 31.65
N LYS A 123 16.11 28.44 31.17
CA LYS A 123 16.59 29.83 31.19
C LYS A 123 17.28 30.23 29.88
N PRO A 124 16.52 30.38 28.78
CA PRO A 124 17.07 30.59 27.44
C PRO A 124 17.87 31.90 27.29
N GLU A 125 17.43 32.98 27.93
CA GLU A 125 18.10 34.29 27.84
C GLU A 125 19.44 34.33 28.58
N GLU A 126 19.48 33.76 29.80
CA GLU A 126 20.71 33.64 30.60
C GLU A 126 21.73 32.72 29.91
N ALA A 127 21.28 31.58 29.38
CA ALA A 127 22.13 30.66 28.63
C ALA A 127 22.70 31.29 27.34
N ALA A 128 21.90 32.08 26.61
CA ALA A 128 22.36 32.78 25.42
C ALA A 128 23.43 33.85 25.74
N GLN A 129 23.29 34.56 26.86
CA GLN A 129 24.28 35.53 27.32
C GLN A 129 25.59 34.84 27.77
N GLU A 130 25.50 33.74 28.51
CA GLU A 130 26.66 32.94 28.92
C GLU A 130 27.42 32.40 27.70
N LEU A 131 26.70 31.93 26.68
CA LEU A 131 27.28 31.40 25.45
C LEU A 131 27.97 32.50 24.60
N LEU A 132 27.43 33.73 24.59
CA LEU A 132 28.07 34.87 23.93
C LEU A 132 29.39 35.26 24.63
N LEU A 133 29.41 35.28 25.96
CA LEU A 133 30.61 35.58 26.75
C LEU A 133 31.68 34.48 26.61
N ALA A 134 31.27 33.22 26.56
CA ALA A 134 32.15 32.08 26.29
C ALA A 134 32.77 32.12 24.88
N GLY A 135 32.14 32.80 23.92
CA GLY A 135 32.65 32.99 22.57
C GLY A 135 33.83 33.97 22.46
N GLU A 136 34.10 34.78 23.49
CA GLU A 136 35.18 35.77 23.49
C GLU A 136 36.58 35.17 23.79
N ASP A 137 36.64 34.02 24.47
CA ASP A 137 37.86 33.21 24.64
C ASP A 137 37.57 31.70 24.41
N PRO A 138 37.58 31.22 23.16
CA PRO A 138 37.20 29.85 22.82
C PRO A 138 38.20 28.79 23.28
N THR A 139 39.38 29.18 23.76
CA THR A 139 40.44 28.22 24.13
C THR A 139 40.31 27.67 25.55
N SER A 140 39.57 28.35 26.43
CA SER A 140 39.40 28.00 27.84
C SER A 140 38.04 27.37 28.17
N CYS A 141 37.04 27.49 27.30
CA CYS A 141 35.69 26.97 27.55
C CYS A 141 35.54 25.46 27.29
N PRO A 142 34.72 24.75 28.07
CA PRO A 142 34.39 23.35 27.82
C PRO A 142 33.57 23.22 26.53
N VAL A 143 33.93 22.24 25.70
CA VAL A 143 33.25 22.00 24.42
C VAL A 143 32.97 20.52 24.19
N LEU A 144 31.92 20.23 23.41
CA LEU A 144 31.59 18.89 22.94
C LEU A 144 31.57 18.86 21.41
N THR A 145 32.35 17.99 20.80
CA THR A 145 32.26 17.73 19.37
C THR A 145 31.21 16.66 19.10
N ILE A 146 30.25 16.98 18.23
CA ILE A 146 29.26 16.04 17.71
C ILE A 146 29.36 15.96 16.19
N ARG A 147 28.89 14.87 15.62
CA ARG A 147 28.69 14.74 14.18
C ARG A 147 27.28 14.27 13.92
N TYR A 148 26.56 14.93 13.03
CA TYR A 148 25.20 14.53 12.70
C TYR A 148 24.99 14.46 11.20
N GLN A 149 23.97 13.68 10.80
CA GLN A 149 23.57 13.53 9.41
C GLN A 149 22.05 13.40 9.34
N VAL A 150 21.42 14.25 8.53
CA VAL A 150 20.03 14.05 8.14
C VAL A 150 19.99 12.99 7.04
N ILE A 151 19.50 11.81 7.40
CA ILE A 151 19.30 10.69 6.49
C ILE A 151 17.86 10.77 6.02
N ARG A 152 17.69 11.25 4.78
CA ARG A 152 16.44 11.03 4.07
C ARG A 152 16.40 9.55 3.75
N GLN A 153 15.52 8.82 4.42
CA GLN A 153 15.25 7.46 4.01
C GLN A 153 14.76 7.56 2.56
N LYS A 154 15.62 7.15 1.61
CA LYS A 154 15.11 6.67 0.33
C LYS A 154 14.16 5.57 0.76
N ASN A 155 12.86 5.74 0.49
CA ASN A 155 11.90 4.65 0.65
C ASN A 155 12.64 3.41 0.13
N ALA A 156 12.85 2.40 0.99
CA ALA A 156 13.29 1.10 0.51
C ALA A 156 12.48 0.84 -0.74
N GLU A 157 13.12 0.51 -1.87
CA GLU A 157 12.40 0.28 -3.13
C GLU A 157 11.21 -0.60 -2.78
N GLU A 158 10.02 0.03 -2.72
CA GLU A 158 8.81 -0.71 -2.45
C GLU A 158 8.79 -1.67 -3.62
N VAL A 159 8.93 -2.96 -3.32
CA VAL A 159 8.61 -4.00 -4.29
C VAL A 159 7.14 -3.80 -4.56
N ARG A 160 6.84 -2.90 -5.51
CA ARG A 160 5.49 -2.56 -5.90
C ARG A 160 4.97 -3.77 -6.61
N ASP A 161 4.10 -4.48 -5.89
CA ASP A 161 3.35 -5.58 -6.46
C ASP A 161 2.63 -5.02 -7.71
N VAL A 162 3.07 -5.42 -8.90
CA VAL A 162 2.52 -4.94 -10.18
C VAL A 162 1.04 -5.26 -10.31
N HIS A 163 0.61 -6.28 -9.55
CA HIS A 163 -0.75 -6.73 -9.48
C HIS A 163 -1.48 -6.14 -8.27
N SER A 164 -0.93 -5.15 -7.55
CA SER A 164 -1.68 -4.48 -6.48
C SER A 164 -2.88 -3.70 -7.03
N ASP A 165 -3.96 -3.67 -6.27
CA ASP A 165 -5.07 -2.77 -6.58
C ASP A 165 -4.70 -1.31 -6.25
N VAL A 166 -5.45 -0.35 -6.78
CA VAL A 166 -5.23 1.09 -6.53
C VAL A 166 -5.59 1.43 -5.10
N GLU A 167 -4.81 2.26 -4.41
CA GLU A 167 -5.14 2.75 -3.06
C GLU A 167 -6.19 3.87 -3.13
N LEU A 168 -7.15 3.86 -2.19
CA LEU A 168 -8.10 4.96 -2.04
C LEU A 168 -7.44 6.05 -1.19
N PRO A 169 -7.32 7.29 -1.69
CA PRO A 169 -6.68 8.38 -0.93
C PRO A 169 -7.49 8.80 0.30
N ALA A 170 -8.81 8.61 0.28
CA ALA A 170 -9.71 8.84 1.40
C ALA A 170 -10.99 8.01 1.22
N THR A 171 -11.74 7.81 2.30
CA THR A 171 -13.08 7.20 2.22
C THR A 171 -14.02 8.12 1.44
N PRO A 172 -14.61 7.65 0.33
CA PRO A 172 -15.51 8.48 -0.47
C PRO A 172 -16.78 8.83 0.31
N VAL A 173 -17.28 10.06 0.10
CA VAL A 173 -18.56 10.54 0.66
C VAL A 173 -19.48 10.93 -0.48
N LEU A 174 -20.76 10.58 -0.37
CA LEU A 174 -21.80 10.99 -1.32
C LEU A 174 -22.10 12.48 -1.19
N THR A 175 -21.32 13.31 -1.87
CA THR A 175 -21.48 14.78 -1.87
C THR A 175 -22.38 15.29 -3.01
N GLY A 176 -22.85 14.41 -3.89
CA GLY A 176 -23.66 14.75 -5.07
C GLY A 176 -22.87 15.39 -6.23
N ALA A 177 -21.57 15.66 -6.05
CA ALA A 177 -20.71 16.27 -7.07
C ALA A 177 -20.18 15.28 -8.13
N THR A 178 -20.16 13.99 -7.82
CA THR A 178 -19.59 12.94 -8.68
C THR A 178 -20.69 12.17 -9.41
N SER A 179 -20.58 12.04 -10.75
CA SER A 179 -21.44 11.12 -11.52
C SER A 179 -20.94 9.70 -11.28
N ILE A 180 -21.44 9.06 -10.23
CA ILE A 180 -20.99 7.71 -9.85
C ILE A 180 -21.48 6.65 -10.86
N VAL A 181 -22.49 6.99 -11.66
CA VAL A 181 -22.89 6.20 -12.82
C VAL A 181 -22.09 6.65 -14.04
N PRO A 182 -21.28 5.77 -14.68
CA PRO A 182 -20.53 6.13 -15.87
C PRO A 182 -21.49 6.46 -17.02
N LYS A 183 -21.25 7.59 -17.71
CA LYS A 183 -22.03 7.97 -18.89
C LYS A 183 -21.81 6.92 -19.99
N GLY A 184 -22.90 6.29 -20.45
CA GLY A 184 -22.88 5.30 -21.54
C GLY A 184 -22.61 3.86 -21.12
N SER A 185 -22.67 3.55 -19.82
CA SER A 185 -22.40 2.22 -19.26
C SER A 185 -23.62 1.72 -18.49
N ARG A 186 -24.70 1.36 -19.20
CA ARG A 186 -25.93 0.90 -18.55
C ARG A 186 -26.06 -0.60 -18.71
N TYR A 187 -25.93 -1.33 -17.59
CA TYR A 187 -26.28 -2.74 -17.46
C TYR A 187 -25.38 -3.76 -18.18
N VAL A 188 -24.11 -3.41 -18.49
CA VAL A 188 -23.18 -4.39 -19.09
C VAL A 188 -23.00 -5.62 -18.20
N TRP A 189 -23.04 -5.46 -16.87
CA TRP A 189 -23.01 -6.59 -15.94
C TRP A 189 -24.22 -7.51 -16.12
N VAL A 190 -25.41 -6.96 -16.38
CA VAL A 190 -26.63 -7.72 -16.67
C VAL A 190 -26.45 -8.51 -17.96
N ASN A 191 -25.90 -7.90 -19.01
CA ASN A 191 -25.63 -8.60 -20.26
C ASN A 191 -24.66 -9.76 -20.06
N LEU A 192 -23.60 -9.56 -19.27
CA LEU A 192 -22.61 -10.59 -18.94
C LEU A 192 -23.19 -11.78 -18.16
N THR A 193 -24.18 -11.54 -17.29
CA THR A 193 -24.75 -12.59 -16.44
C THR A 193 -26.04 -13.20 -16.96
N SER A 194 -26.78 -12.47 -17.79
CA SER A 194 -28.19 -12.77 -18.07
C SER A 194 -28.55 -12.83 -19.56
N ASP A 195 -27.69 -12.34 -20.47
CA ASP A 195 -27.90 -12.45 -21.92
C ASP A 195 -26.87 -13.40 -22.57
N PRO A 196 -27.25 -14.67 -22.86
CA PRO A 196 -26.36 -15.64 -23.49
C PRO A 196 -25.93 -15.25 -24.91
N ARG A 197 -26.79 -14.58 -25.68
CA ARG A 197 -26.51 -14.20 -27.08
C ARG A 197 -25.48 -13.07 -27.11
N TRP A 198 -25.71 -12.04 -26.30
CA TRP A 198 -24.76 -10.95 -26.14
C TRP A 198 -23.42 -11.47 -25.63
N THR A 199 -23.46 -12.33 -24.60
CA THR A 199 -22.25 -12.90 -24.01
C THR A 199 -21.46 -13.70 -25.04
N GLN A 200 -22.10 -14.53 -25.85
CA GLN A 200 -21.44 -15.31 -26.90
C GLN A 200 -20.76 -14.41 -27.95
N ALA A 201 -21.44 -13.37 -28.42
CA ALA A 201 -20.88 -12.40 -29.37
C ALA A 201 -19.69 -11.64 -28.77
N PHE A 202 -19.81 -11.22 -27.52
CA PHE A 202 -18.71 -10.62 -26.77
C PHE A 202 -17.52 -11.56 -26.65
N ARG A 203 -17.73 -12.85 -26.30
CA ARG A 203 -16.64 -13.84 -26.17
C ARG A 203 -15.85 -13.98 -27.46
N HIS A 204 -16.56 -14.10 -28.59
CA HIS A 204 -15.94 -14.22 -29.90
C HIS A 204 -15.08 -12.98 -30.22
N THR A 205 -15.67 -11.80 -30.08
CA THR A 205 -15.00 -10.53 -30.37
C THR A 205 -13.78 -10.30 -29.48
N LEU A 206 -13.87 -10.66 -28.19
CA LEU A 206 -12.77 -10.55 -27.23
C LEU A 206 -11.61 -11.46 -27.58
N VAL A 207 -11.89 -12.73 -27.87
CA VAL A 207 -10.88 -13.69 -28.28
C VAL A 207 -10.19 -13.24 -29.56
N GLU A 208 -10.95 -12.81 -30.58
CA GLU A 208 -10.37 -12.34 -31.84
C GLU A 208 -9.50 -11.10 -31.65
N SER A 209 -9.97 -10.11 -30.89
CA SER A 209 -9.22 -8.88 -30.64
C SER A 209 -7.89 -9.16 -29.93
N TRP A 210 -7.86 -10.11 -29.00
CA TRP A 210 -6.66 -10.39 -28.21
C TRP A 210 -5.82 -11.58 -28.73
N ARG A 211 -6.25 -12.24 -29.81
CA ARG A 211 -5.58 -13.44 -30.35
C ARG A 211 -4.12 -13.16 -30.72
N ASP A 212 -3.86 -12.09 -31.45
CA ASP A 212 -2.53 -11.79 -32.01
C ASP A 212 -1.75 -10.75 -31.20
N ARG A 213 -2.28 -10.36 -30.04
CA ARG A 213 -1.62 -9.37 -29.17
C ARG A 213 -0.51 -9.99 -28.33
N ALA A 214 0.54 -9.21 -28.10
CA ALA A 214 1.54 -9.55 -27.10
C ALA A 214 0.90 -9.59 -25.69
N PRO A 215 1.39 -10.46 -24.79
CA PRO A 215 1.01 -10.41 -23.39
C PRO A 215 1.29 -9.02 -22.78
N LEU A 216 0.40 -8.54 -21.92
CA LEU A 216 0.53 -7.24 -21.25
C LEU A 216 1.78 -7.16 -20.36
N VAL A 217 2.28 -8.31 -19.89
CA VAL A 217 3.48 -8.38 -19.05
C VAL A 217 4.65 -8.95 -19.87
N GLY A 218 5.22 -8.07 -20.70
CA GLY A 218 6.36 -8.35 -21.58
C GLY A 218 7.59 -7.45 -21.36
N ASN A 219 7.75 -6.84 -20.18
CA ASN A 219 8.95 -6.08 -19.80
C ASN A 219 9.68 -6.70 -18.59
N ALA A 220 9.97 -8.00 -18.69
CA ALA A 220 11.07 -8.60 -17.96
C ALA A 220 11.88 -9.40 -18.98
N VAL A 221 13.04 -8.85 -19.37
CA VAL A 221 14.06 -9.45 -20.25
C VAL A 221 13.70 -9.53 -21.75
N ALA A 222 13.50 -8.38 -22.38
CA ALA A 222 14.12 -8.15 -23.69
C ALA A 222 15.35 -7.28 -23.44
N LYS A 223 16.53 -7.90 -23.30
CA LYS A 223 17.78 -7.17 -23.50
C LYS A 223 17.66 -6.51 -24.87
N GLU A 224 17.52 -5.19 -24.89
CA GLU A 224 17.94 -4.37 -26.01
C GLU A 224 19.37 -4.80 -26.36
N SER A 225 19.50 -5.60 -27.41
CA SER A 225 20.77 -5.72 -28.12
C SER A 225 20.90 -4.50 -29.02
N LEU A 226 21.03 -3.34 -28.39
CA LEU A 226 21.57 -2.15 -29.02
C LEU A 226 23.06 -2.10 -28.71
N GLN A 227 23.85 -2.62 -29.65
CA GLN A 227 25.26 -2.30 -30.00
C GLN A 227 25.86 -3.55 -30.66
N ALA A 228 26.61 -3.49 -31.75
CA ALA A 228 27.05 -2.42 -32.62
C ALA A 228 27.39 -3.06 -33.96
N SER A 229 27.31 -2.27 -35.04
CA SER A 229 27.85 -2.66 -36.33
C SER A 229 29.34 -3.00 -36.17
N THR A 230 29.71 -4.23 -36.46
CA THR A 230 31.08 -4.54 -36.88
C THR A 230 30.99 -5.41 -38.11
N LYS A 231 31.45 -4.87 -39.23
CA LYS A 231 31.62 -5.60 -40.49
C LYS A 231 32.56 -6.77 -40.27
N GLY A 232 32.12 -7.99 -40.59
CA GLY A 232 32.98 -9.17 -40.60
C GLY A 232 32.16 -10.43 -40.81
N ALA A 233 32.43 -11.14 -41.90
CA ALA A 233 31.68 -12.28 -42.38
C ALA A 233 31.61 -13.46 -41.39
N SER A 234 30.44 -14.11 -41.29
CA SER A 234 30.26 -15.52 -41.66
C SER A 234 28.86 -16.00 -41.25
N THR A 235 28.36 -16.88 -42.10
CA THR A 235 27.02 -17.47 -42.11
C THR A 235 26.67 -18.28 -40.87
N SER A 236 25.66 -17.85 -40.12
CA SER A 236 24.75 -18.77 -39.44
C SER A 236 23.34 -18.15 -39.39
N ARG A 237 22.42 -18.70 -40.20
CA ARG A 237 20.99 -18.45 -40.07
C ARG A 237 20.51 -19.02 -38.73
N SER A 238 20.62 -18.25 -37.65
CA SER A 238 19.78 -18.49 -36.48
C SER A 238 18.42 -17.85 -36.75
N SER A 239 17.51 -18.67 -37.26
CA SER A 239 16.07 -18.37 -37.27
C SER A 239 15.65 -18.10 -35.82
N SER A 240 15.55 -16.83 -35.44
CA SER A 240 14.78 -16.41 -34.28
C SER A 240 13.30 -16.62 -34.66
N GLN A 241 12.79 -17.82 -34.44
CA GLN A 241 11.36 -18.06 -34.49
C GLN A 241 10.70 -17.08 -33.51
N PRO A 242 9.63 -16.37 -33.91
CA PRO A 242 8.82 -15.64 -32.95
C PRO A 242 8.30 -16.63 -31.92
N THR A 243 8.32 -16.25 -30.64
CA THR A 243 7.74 -16.98 -29.52
C THR A 243 6.41 -17.57 -29.97
N ARG A 244 6.28 -18.91 -29.97
CA ARG A 244 5.08 -19.64 -30.46
C ARG A 244 3.84 -18.83 -30.10
N LEU A 245 3.08 -18.41 -31.11
CA LEU A 245 1.76 -17.79 -30.93
C LEU A 245 0.98 -18.71 -29.96
N MET A 246 0.85 -18.28 -28.70
CA MET A 246 0.05 -19.03 -27.74
C MET A 246 -1.35 -19.13 -28.30
N ASP A 247 -1.86 -20.35 -28.41
CA ASP A 247 -3.19 -20.59 -28.94
C ASP A 247 -4.22 -20.00 -27.97
N ILE A 248 -4.96 -18.99 -28.45
CA ILE A 248 -6.02 -18.27 -27.71
C ILE A 248 -7.36 -18.70 -28.29
N ARG A 249 -8.09 -19.53 -27.54
CA ARG A 249 -9.38 -20.09 -27.97
C ARG A 249 -10.55 -19.63 -27.10
N SER A 250 -10.26 -19.09 -25.92
CA SER A 250 -11.27 -18.74 -24.92
C SER A 250 -10.96 -17.42 -24.20
N ILE A 251 -11.96 -16.87 -23.50
CA ILE A 251 -11.74 -15.73 -22.61
C ILE A 251 -10.74 -16.09 -21.50
N GLY A 252 -10.78 -17.32 -20.99
CA GLY A 252 -9.82 -17.82 -20.00
C GLY A 252 -8.38 -17.75 -20.53
N ASP A 253 -8.16 -18.10 -21.80
CA ASP A 253 -6.85 -17.93 -22.45
C ASP A 253 -6.43 -16.47 -22.53
N VAL A 254 -7.36 -15.55 -22.85
CA VAL A 254 -7.06 -14.12 -22.85
C VAL A 254 -6.64 -13.66 -21.45
N ILE A 255 -7.38 -14.03 -20.41
CA ILE A 255 -7.10 -13.63 -19.03
C ILE A 255 -5.71 -14.12 -18.56
N ILE A 256 -5.40 -15.39 -18.80
CA ILE A 256 -4.17 -16.01 -18.28
C ILE A 256 -2.96 -15.73 -19.18
N LYS A 257 -3.11 -15.87 -20.50
CA LYS A 257 -1.98 -15.82 -21.45
C LYS A 257 -1.73 -14.44 -22.03
N ARG A 258 -2.76 -13.57 -22.13
CA ARG A 258 -2.62 -12.22 -22.72
C ARG A 258 -2.63 -11.15 -21.66
N TRP A 259 -3.63 -11.13 -20.79
CA TRP A 259 -3.68 -10.16 -19.70
C TRP A 259 -2.72 -10.53 -18.57
N CYS A 260 -2.42 -11.82 -18.40
CA CYS A 260 -1.60 -12.33 -17.31
C CYS A 260 -2.12 -11.85 -15.95
N CYS A 261 -3.45 -11.88 -15.76
CA CYS A 261 -4.07 -11.52 -14.49
C CYS A 261 -3.67 -12.55 -13.42
N CYS A 262 -3.28 -12.03 -12.25
CA CYS A 262 -2.98 -12.84 -11.07
C CYS A 262 -4.00 -12.57 -9.95
N ARG A 263 -4.84 -11.54 -10.09
CA ARG A 263 -5.76 -11.04 -9.06
C ARG A 263 -7.16 -10.85 -9.60
N ALA A 264 -8.19 -11.04 -8.78
CA ALA A 264 -9.58 -10.96 -9.24
C ALA A 264 -9.92 -9.55 -9.73
N HIS A 265 -9.42 -8.50 -9.07
CA HIS A 265 -9.69 -7.12 -9.48
C HIS A 265 -9.17 -6.80 -10.89
N GLU A 266 -8.05 -7.40 -11.32
CA GLU A 266 -7.52 -7.25 -12.68
C GLU A 266 -8.48 -7.88 -13.69
N VAL A 267 -8.95 -9.10 -13.40
CA VAL A 267 -9.91 -9.80 -14.27
C VAL A 267 -11.20 -9.00 -14.40
N LEU A 268 -11.78 -8.59 -13.25
CA LEU A 268 -13.01 -7.82 -13.20
C LEU A 268 -12.89 -6.50 -13.97
N THR A 269 -11.82 -5.75 -13.74
CA THR A 269 -11.58 -4.46 -14.40
C THR A 269 -11.43 -4.62 -15.92
N ARG A 270 -10.61 -5.57 -16.37
CA ARG A 270 -10.28 -5.73 -17.79
C ARG A 270 -11.46 -6.30 -18.58
N LEU A 271 -12.17 -7.29 -18.03
CA LEU A 271 -13.42 -7.79 -18.61
C LEU A 271 -14.41 -6.66 -18.80
N ARG A 272 -14.57 -5.84 -17.76
CA ARG A 272 -15.53 -4.75 -17.73
C ARG A 272 -15.21 -3.65 -18.74
N LEU A 273 -13.95 -3.22 -18.83
CA LEU A 273 -13.51 -2.26 -19.85
C LEU A 273 -13.71 -2.76 -21.28
N CYS A 274 -13.41 -4.03 -21.54
CA CYS A 274 -13.64 -4.62 -22.85
C CYS A 274 -15.13 -4.77 -23.17
N ALA A 275 -15.94 -5.13 -22.18
CA ALA A 275 -17.39 -5.27 -22.32
C ALA A 275 -18.06 -3.91 -22.61
N GLU A 276 -17.63 -2.84 -21.95
CA GLU A 276 -18.08 -1.46 -22.24
C GLU A 276 -17.63 -0.96 -23.62
N ALA A 277 -16.45 -1.35 -24.08
CA ALA A 277 -15.99 -1.04 -25.44
C ALA A 277 -16.83 -1.79 -26.49
N PHE A 278 -17.15 -3.06 -26.23
CA PHE A 278 -18.01 -3.86 -27.10
C PHE A 278 -19.43 -3.30 -27.19
N ASP A 279 -20.03 -2.93 -26.04
CA ASP A 279 -21.39 -2.37 -25.98
C ASP A 279 -21.50 -1.04 -26.75
N ARG A 280 -20.43 -0.25 -26.76
CA ARG A 280 -20.34 1.00 -27.56
C ARG A 280 -20.05 0.77 -29.04
N GLY A 281 -19.93 -0.48 -29.49
CA GLY A 281 -19.62 -0.82 -30.88
C GLY A 281 -18.22 -0.41 -31.32
N GLU A 282 -17.27 -0.31 -30.39
CA GLU A 282 -15.88 0.00 -30.73
C GLU A 282 -15.30 -1.13 -31.60
N ARG A 283 -14.65 -0.77 -32.71
CA ARG A 283 -14.01 -1.73 -33.62
C ARG A 283 -12.92 -2.57 -32.94
N THR A 284 -12.38 -2.06 -31.83
CA THR A 284 -11.28 -2.67 -31.10
C THR A 284 -11.52 -2.54 -29.59
N ILE A 285 -11.57 -3.67 -28.90
CA ILE A 285 -11.87 -3.72 -27.46
C ILE A 285 -10.61 -3.83 -26.61
N TYR A 286 -9.79 -2.78 -26.68
CA TYR A 286 -8.56 -2.64 -25.92
C TYR A 286 -8.66 -1.48 -24.93
N PHE A 287 -7.76 -1.47 -23.96
CA PHE A 287 -7.64 -0.42 -22.97
C PHE A 287 -6.17 -0.01 -22.84
N SER A 288 -5.94 1.26 -22.50
CA SER A 288 -4.63 1.74 -22.06
C SER A 288 -4.46 1.49 -20.56
N GLN A 289 -3.22 1.47 -20.10
CA GLN A 289 -2.90 1.37 -18.67
C GLN A 289 -3.51 2.54 -17.87
N GLU A 290 -3.49 3.76 -18.43
CA GLU A 290 -4.12 4.94 -17.80
C GLU A 290 -5.63 4.76 -17.62
N ARG A 291 -6.30 4.22 -18.65
CA ARG A 291 -7.73 3.93 -18.60
C ARG A 291 -8.04 2.84 -17.57
N GLU A 292 -7.20 1.81 -17.50
CA GLU A 292 -7.32 0.75 -16.50
C GLU A 292 -7.18 1.31 -15.07
N LEU A 293 -6.16 2.12 -14.80
CA LEU A 293 -5.94 2.72 -13.47
C LEU A 293 -7.09 3.65 -13.05
N SER A 294 -7.55 4.51 -13.97
CA SER A 294 -8.69 5.40 -13.72
C SER A 294 -9.96 4.60 -13.39
N TYR A 295 -10.21 3.52 -14.14
CA TYR A 295 -11.36 2.65 -13.88
C TYR A 295 -11.26 1.95 -12.53
N ARG A 296 -10.08 1.43 -12.16
CA ARG A 296 -9.87 0.77 -10.86
C ARG A 296 -10.20 1.70 -9.69
N LEU A 297 -9.77 2.97 -9.75
CA LEU A 297 -10.07 3.96 -8.71
C LEU A 297 -11.58 4.17 -8.57
N GLN A 298 -12.28 4.48 -9.68
CA GLN A 298 -13.73 4.70 -9.68
C GLN A 298 -14.51 3.46 -9.24
N ARG A 299 -14.08 2.26 -9.66
CA ARG A 299 -14.62 0.98 -9.20
C ARG A 299 -14.47 0.83 -7.70
N LYS A 300 -13.29 1.10 -7.14
CA LYS A 300 -12.99 0.93 -5.73
C LYS A 300 -13.79 1.90 -4.85
N GLU A 301 -13.94 3.15 -5.29
CA GLU A 301 -14.82 4.14 -4.63
C GLU A 301 -16.28 3.65 -4.58
N ARG A 302 -16.80 3.14 -5.71
CA ARG A 302 -18.16 2.58 -5.79
C ARG A 302 -18.36 1.40 -4.85
N VAL A 303 -17.44 0.44 -4.87
CA VAL A 303 -17.48 -0.73 -3.99
C VAL A 303 -17.52 -0.30 -2.52
N CYS A 304 -16.71 0.67 -2.13
CA CYS A 304 -16.71 1.21 -0.77
C CYS A 304 -18.09 1.78 -0.38
N LEU A 305 -18.70 2.57 -1.26
CA LEU A 305 -20.03 3.15 -1.02
C LEU A 305 -21.14 2.07 -0.96
N LEU A 306 -21.08 1.04 -1.81
CA LEU A 306 -22.00 -0.11 -1.76
C LEU A 306 -21.85 -0.92 -0.48
N GLN A 307 -20.61 -1.10 0.00
CA GLN A 307 -20.34 -1.76 1.27
C GLN A 307 -20.93 -0.97 2.44
N GLU A 308 -20.78 0.35 2.46
CA GLU A 308 -21.41 1.20 3.49
C GLU A 308 -22.95 1.12 3.44
N LEU A 309 -23.54 1.09 2.24
CA LEU A 309 -24.98 0.91 2.07
C LEU A 309 -25.46 -0.44 2.65
N ALA A 310 -24.76 -1.52 2.36
CA ALA A 310 -25.10 -2.84 2.88
C ALA A 310 -24.87 -2.97 4.39
N LYS A 311 -23.77 -2.42 4.92
CA LYS A 311 -23.53 -2.35 6.37
C LYS A 311 -24.66 -1.61 7.07
N ALA A 312 -25.08 -0.47 6.54
CA ALA A 312 -26.18 0.31 7.08
C ALA A 312 -27.49 -0.50 7.09
N SER A 313 -27.75 -1.31 6.06
CA SER A 313 -28.92 -2.19 5.98
C SER A 313 -28.88 -3.33 7.03
N LEU A 314 -27.71 -3.93 7.26
CA LEU A 314 -27.51 -5.00 8.26
C LEU A 314 -27.56 -4.50 9.71
N VAL A 315 -27.30 -3.21 9.95
CA VAL A 315 -27.32 -2.58 11.29
C VAL A 315 -28.69 -2.00 11.66
N LYS A 316 -29.43 -1.44 10.70
CA LYS A 316 -30.71 -0.76 10.97
C LYS A 316 -31.86 -1.76 11.16
N MET A 317 -32.79 -1.45 12.07
CA MET A 317 -34.06 -2.16 12.17
C MET A 317 -35.02 -1.68 11.08
N GLY A 318 -35.57 -2.60 10.28
CA GLY A 318 -36.54 -2.29 9.22
C GLY A 318 -36.67 -3.43 8.20
N ILE A 319 -37.69 -3.34 7.35
CA ILE A 319 -37.87 -4.21 6.18
C ILE A 319 -37.09 -3.58 5.03
N SER A 320 -36.06 -4.27 4.54
CA SER A 320 -35.26 -3.87 3.37
C SER A 320 -35.06 -5.10 2.50
N GLU A 321 -35.37 -4.99 1.21
CA GLU A 321 -35.19 -6.08 0.26
C GLU A 321 -33.71 -6.47 0.14
N LEU A 322 -32.79 -5.50 0.33
CA LEU A 322 -31.36 -5.78 0.39
C LEU A 322 -30.99 -6.62 1.61
N ARG A 323 -31.49 -6.27 2.79
CA ARG A 323 -31.26 -7.08 3.99
C ARG A 323 -31.79 -8.49 3.79
N ASP A 324 -33.04 -8.62 3.36
CA ASP A 324 -33.67 -9.91 3.14
C ASP A 324 -32.89 -10.78 2.14
N THR A 325 -32.34 -10.16 1.08
CA THR A 325 -31.50 -10.84 0.08
C THR A 325 -30.15 -11.26 0.65
N LEU A 326 -29.49 -10.41 1.45
CA LEU A 326 -28.21 -10.74 2.10
C LEU A 326 -28.40 -11.86 3.13
N ASP A 327 -29.41 -11.76 3.98
CA ASP A 327 -29.78 -12.76 4.97
C ASP A 327 -30.09 -14.10 4.27
N HIS A 328 -30.83 -14.09 3.16
CA HIS A 328 -31.11 -15.27 2.34
C HIS A 328 -29.83 -15.97 1.86
N LEU A 329 -28.91 -15.20 1.29
CA LEU A 329 -27.65 -15.73 0.77
C LEU A 329 -26.75 -16.24 1.90
N TRP A 330 -26.73 -15.57 3.05
CA TRP A 330 -25.98 -16.02 4.23
C TRP A 330 -26.55 -17.32 4.81
N ILE A 331 -27.87 -17.44 4.95
CA ILE A 331 -28.54 -18.67 5.38
C ILE A 331 -28.19 -19.81 4.42
N PHE A 332 -28.25 -19.54 3.11
CA PHE A 332 -27.86 -20.55 2.13
C PHE A 332 -26.40 -20.95 2.30
N PHE A 333 -25.49 -19.98 2.34
CA PHE A 333 -24.05 -20.23 2.43
C PHE A 333 -23.68 -20.99 3.70
N SER A 334 -24.22 -20.59 4.86
CA SER A 334 -23.88 -21.15 6.16
C SER A 334 -24.40 -22.58 6.37
N ILE A 335 -25.66 -22.86 6.01
CA ILE A 335 -26.31 -24.15 6.32
C ILE A 335 -26.87 -24.90 5.10
N GLY A 336 -26.83 -24.30 3.91
CA GLY A 336 -27.30 -24.92 2.66
C GLY A 336 -28.82 -24.99 2.51
N ILE A 337 -29.56 -24.16 3.25
CA ILE A 337 -31.03 -24.12 3.18
C ILE A 337 -31.44 -22.93 2.32
N LYS A 338 -32.25 -23.19 1.29
CA LYS A 338 -32.91 -22.13 0.51
C LYS A 338 -34.12 -21.61 1.29
N HIS A 339 -34.00 -20.42 1.87
CA HIS A 339 -35.04 -19.79 2.69
C HIS A 339 -35.58 -18.52 2.04
N ASP A 340 -36.75 -18.56 1.43
CA ASP A 340 -37.38 -17.34 0.89
C ASP A 340 -37.88 -16.43 2.03
N PRO A 341 -37.36 -15.20 2.20
CA PRO A 341 -37.84 -14.26 3.22
C PRO A 341 -39.31 -13.88 3.06
N ALA A 342 -39.84 -13.91 1.83
CA ALA A 342 -41.26 -13.66 1.54
C ALA A 342 -42.13 -14.94 1.66
N GLY A 343 -41.50 -16.09 1.92
CA GLY A 343 -42.16 -17.39 2.01
C GLY A 343 -42.83 -17.64 3.36
N THR A 344 -43.76 -18.59 3.38
CA THR A 344 -44.47 -19.00 4.62
C THR A 344 -43.67 -19.96 5.51
N ARG A 345 -42.52 -20.47 5.03
CA ARG A 345 -41.68 -21.44 5.73
C ARG A 345 -40.68 -20.74 6.65
N VAL A 346 -41.03 -20.67 7.93
CA VAL A 346 -40.14 -20.17 8.98
C VAL A 346 -38.98 -21.16 9.25
N LEU A 347 -37.75 -20.67 9.39
CA LEU A 347 -36.61 -21.47 9.83
C LEU A 347 -36.88 -22.12 11.21
N THR A 348 -36.46 -23.37 11.37
CA THR A 348 -36.49 -24.04 12.67
C THR A 348 -35.52 -23.38 13.66
N TYR A 349 -35.75 -23.56 14.97
CA TYR A 349 -34.84 -23.05 16.00
C TYR A 349 -33.40 -23.53 15.79
N GLU A 350 -33.22 -24.82 15.49
CA GLU A 350 -31.92 -25.42 15.20
C GLU A 350 -31.23 -24.79 13.98
N ALA A 351 -31.97 -24.50 12.92
CA ALA A 351 -31.42 -23.81 11.75
C ALA A 351 -30.97 -22.39 12.11
N ARG A 352 -31.79 -21.62 12.83
CA ARG A 352 -31.43 -20.26 13.27
C ARG A 352 -30.21 -20.26 14.19
N LYS A 353 -30.10 -21.23 15.10
CA LYS A 353 -28.95 -21.40 15.98
C LYS A 353 -27.68 -21.65 15.16
N LYS A 354 -27.73 -22.60 14.20
CA LYS A 354 -26.59 -22.89 13.31
C LYS A 354 -26.16 -21.70 12.46
N VAL A 355 -27.10 -20.91 11.94
CA VAL A 355 -26.78 -19.68 11.19
C VAL A 355 -26.07 -18.65 12.07
N ARG A 356 -26.53 -18.46 13.31
CA ARG A 356 -25.88 -17.54 14.27
C ARG A 356 -24.48 -18.01 14.71
N GLU A 357 -24.28 -19.31 14.81
CA GLU A 357 -23.00 -19.93 15.21
C GLU A 357 -22.04 -20.13 14.02
N ALA A 358 -22.48 -19.87 12.78
CA ALA A 358 -21.65 -20.04 11.59
C ALA A 358 -20.54 -18.98 11.52
N SER A 359 -19.34 -19.44 11.16
CA SER A 359 -18.16 -18.60 10.92
C SER A 359 -17.94 -18.33 9.43
N PHE A 360 -17.26 -17.23 9.13
CA PHE A 360 -16.77 -16.92 7.78
C PHE A 360 -15.30 -16.52 7.88
N ASP A 361 -14.41 -17.36 7.36
CA ASP A 361 -12.96 -17.15 7.42
C ASP A 361 -12.35 -16.74 6.06
N SER A 362 -11.04 -16.48 6.02
CA SER A 362 -10.33 -16.09 4.78
C SER A 362 -10.38 -17.17 3.70
N LYS A 363 -10.48 -18.45 4.07
CA LYS A 363 -10.61 -19.57 3.12
C LYS A 363 -12.03 -19.62 2.55
N ASP A 364 -13.05 -19.38 3.37
CA ASP A 364 -14.43 -19.23 2.92
C ASP A 364 -14.53 -18.09 1.90
N LYS A 365 -13.88 -16.96 2.18
CA LYS A 365 -13.77 -15.83 1.23
C LYS A 365 -13.12 -16.24 -0.09
N ALA A 366 -12.00 -16.96 -0.06
CA ALA A 366 -11.32 -17.42 -1.29
C ALA A 366 -12.17 -18.42 -2.09
N ILE A 367 -12.89 -19.33 -1.42
CA ILE A 367 -13.81 -20.27 -2.08
C ILE A 367 -14.98 -19.52 -2.72
N LEU A 368 -15.54 -18.53 -2.02
CA LEU A 368 -16.62 -17.69 -2.55
C LEU A 368 -16.15 -16.91 -3.78
N GLN A 369 -15.00 -16.22 -3.71
CA GLN A 369 -14.45 -15.44 -4.81
C GLN A 369 -14.08 -16.31 -6.03
N SER A 370 -13.51 -17.49 -5.82
CA SER A 370 -13.20 -18.42 -6.91
C SER A 370 -14.48 -18.95 -7.60
N SER A 371 -15.53 -19.25 -6.83
CA SER A 371 -16.84 -19.65 -7.39
C SER A 371 -17.54 -18.49 -8.14
N LEU A 372 -17.46 -17.26 -7.63
CA LEU A 372 -17.96 -16.07 -8.34
C LEU A 372 -17.21 -15.82 -9.66
N LEU A 373 -15.89 -16.02 -9.65
CA LEU A 373 -15.06 -15.88 -10.84
C LEU A 373 -15.35 -16.94 -11.89
N ASN A 374 -15.51 -18.20 -11.48
CA ASN A 374 -15.88 -19.26 -12.40
C ASN A 374 -17.29 -19.06 -12.99
N PHE A 375 -18.23 -18.56 -12.19
CA PHE A 375 -19.57 -18.22 -12.68
C PHE A 375 -19.51 -17.12 -13.77
N LEU A 376 -18.72 -16.07 -13.55
CA LEU A 376 -18.56 -14.98 -14.51
C LEU A 376 -17.78 -15.40 -15.76
N VAL A 377 -16.75 -16.23 -15.60
CA VAL A 377 -15.89 -16.72 -16.69
C VAL A 377 -15.80 -18.25 -16.67
N PRO A 378 -16.81 -18.96 -17.21
CA PRO A 378 -16.84 -20.42 -17.17
C PRO A 378 -15.71 -21.12 -17.93
N SER A 379 -14.98 -20.39 -18.79
CA SER A 379 -13.81 -20.92 -19.49
C SER A 379 -12.55 -20.99 -18.63
N LEU A 380 -12.53 -20.36 -17.45
CA LEU A 380 -11.46 -20.57 -16.47
C LEU A 380 -11.72 -21.87 -15.71
N THR A 381 -10.68 -22.68 -15.56
CA THR A 381 -10.75 -23.87 -14.70
C THR A 381 -10.89 -23.46 -13.23
N MET A 382 -11.46 -24.33 -12.40
CA MET A 382 -11.56 -24.04 -10.96
C MET A 382 -10.19 -23.86 -10.30
N ASP A 383 -9.17 -24.58 -10.76
CA ASP A 383 -7.81 -24.41 -10.26
C ASP A 383 -7.27 -23.00 -10.53
N GLN A 384 -7.44 -22.49 -11.76
CA GLN A 384 -7.08 -21.10 -12.09
C GLN A 384 -7.85 -20.08 -11.25
N CYS A 385 -9.15 -20.31 -11.01
CA CYS A 385 -9.93 -19.44 -10.15
C CYS A 385 -9.45 -19.48 -8.68
N ASN A 386 -9.07 -20.66 -8.19
CA ASN A 386 -8.51 -20.82 -6.85
C ASN A 386 -7.14 -20.15 -6.73
N GLU A 387 -6.27 -20.27 -7.73
CA GLU A 387 -4.96 -19.60 -7.77
C GLU A 387 -5.11 -18.07 -7.64
N ILE A 388 -6.03 -17.49 -8.42
CA ILE A 388 -6.33 -16.04 -8.36
C ILE A 388 -6.87 -15.64 -6.98
N ALA A 389 -7.81 -16.42 -6.41
CA ALA A 389 -8.40 -16.13 -5.11
C ALA A 389 -7.41 -16.30 -3.94
N VAL A 390 -6.52 -17.30 -4.01
CA VAL A 390 -5.45 -17.50 -3.03
C VAL A 390 -4.47 -16.34 -3.08
N ALA A 391 -4.10 -15.89 -4.28
CA ALA A 391 -3.27 -14.70 -4.41
C ALA A 391 -3.94 -13.53 -3.67
N ASP A 392 -5.21 -13.21 -3.96
CA ASP A 392 -6.01 -12.15 -3.29
C ASP A 392 -5.94 -12.24 -1.76
N MET A 393 -6.18 -13.43 -1.21
CA MET A 393 -6.06 -13.69 0.23
C MET A 393 -4.66 -13.35 0.78
N GLU A 394 -3.59 -13.77 0.11
CA GLU A 394 -2.21 -13.51 0.55
C GLU A 394 -1.83 -12.03 0.50
N SER A 395 -2.38 -11.24 -0.42
CA SER A 395 -2.13 -9.78 -0.41
C SER A 395 -2.87 -9.09 0.72
N ALA A 396 -4.09 -9.52 1.03
CA ALA A 396 -4.85 -8.96 2.14
C ALA A 396 -4.16 -9.23 3.49
N GLU A 397 -3.65 -10.45 3.68
CA GLU A 397 -2.88 -10.81 4.89
C GLU A 397 -1.57 -10.00 4.99
N ARG A 398 -0.84 -9.85 3.88
CA ARG A 398 0.37 -8.99 3.85
C ARG A 398 0.06 -7.54 4.22
N ALA A 399 -1.03 -6.98 3.72
CA ALA A 399 -1.45 -5.62 4.07
C ALA A 399 -1.87 -5.50 5.55
N GLY A 400 -2.55 -6.51 6.09
CA GLY A 400 -2.94 -6.56 7.51
C GLY A 400 -1.76 -6.57 8.46
N ASN A 401 -0.74 -7.39 8.17
CA ASN A 401 0.48 -7.47 8.99
C ASN A 401 1.29 -6.16 9.00
N ILE A 402 1.16 -5.32 7.96
CA ILE A 402 1.81 -3.99 7.90
C ILE A 402 1.02 -2.97 8.74
N LEU A 403 -0.31 -3.12 8.82
CA LEU A 403 -1.19 -2.20 9.54
C LEU A 403 -1.27 -2.47 11.05
N GLU A 404 -0.92 -3.68 11.52
CA GLU A 404 -0.88 -4.02 12.96
C GLU A 404 0.13 -3.20 13.79
N GLU A 405 1.05 -2.45 13.15
CA GLU A 405 1.91 -1.46 13.82
C GLU A 405 1.19 -0.14 14.14
N THR A 406 -0.06 0.03 13.72
CA THR A 406 -0.94 1.14 14.09
C THR A 406 -2.22 0.56 14.68
N PRO A 407 -2.62 0.94 15.91
CA PRO A 407 -3.85 0.42 16.49
C PRO A 407 -5.00 0.81 15.56
N PRO A 408 -5.84 -0.16 15.12
CA PRO A 408 -6.95 0.17 14.27
C PRO A 408 -7.87 1.11 15.05
N THR A 409 -8.18 2.27 14.47
CA THR A 409 -9.32 3.10 14.87
C THR A 409 -10.62 2.38 14.47
N GLY A 410 -10.78 1.16 14.97
CA GLY A 410 -12.01 0.40 14.86
C GLY A 410 -13.02 1.03 15.79
N ALA A 411 -14.00 1.72 15.23
CA ALA A 411 -15.26 1.93 15.91
C ALA A 411 -15.70 0.56 16.45
N LYS A 412 -15.64 0.38 17.77
CA LYS A 412 -16.15 -0.81 18.44
C LYS A 412 -17.61 -0.94 18.04
N PHE A 413 -17.91 -1.91 17.18
CA PHE A 413 -19.28 -2.23 16.81
C PHE A 413 -20.01 -2.60 18.10
N GLY A 414 -21.05 -1.81 18.41
CA GLY A 414 -21.88 -2.05 19.57
C GLY A 414 -22.50 -3.44 19.46
N ASN A 415 -22.28 -4.26 20.48
CA ASN A 415 -22.84 -5.60 20.60
C ASN A 415 -24.35 -5.47 20.91
N ASN A 416 -25.13 -5.02 19.92
CA ASN A 416 -26.57 -4.96 20.03
C ASN A 416 -27.14 -6.33 19.62
N ALA A 417 -28.00 -6.92 20.45
CA ALA A 417 -28.61 -8.24 20.19
C ALA A 417 -29.44 -8.31 18.88
N MET A 418 -29.62 -7.18 18.21
CA MET A 418 -30.44 -6.97 17.00
C MET A 418 -29.62 -6.74 15.71
N SER A 419 -28.29 -6.66 15.78
CA SER A 419 -27.43 -6.56 14.59
C SER A 419 -27.08 -7.94 14.03
N ALA A 420 -26.80 -8.00 12.72
CA ALA A 420 -26.24 -9.19 12.08
C ALA A 420 -24.94 -9.65 12.78
N PRO A 421 -24.66 -10.96 12.91
CA PRO A 421 -23.38 -11.47 13.39
C PRO A 421 -22.22 -10.95 12.54
N ALA A 422 -21.04 -10.80 13.14
CA ALA A 422 -19.85 -10.33 12.42
C ALA A 422 -19.53 -11.19 11.18
N SER A 423 -19.73 -12.52 11.26
CA SER A 423 -19.52 -13.43 10.14
C SER A 423 -20.48 -13.18 8.95
N GLU A 424 -21.72 -12.80 9.22
CA GLU A 424 -22.70 -12.41 8.19
C GLU A 424 -22.30 -11.08 7.53
N VAL A 425 -21.80 -10.12 8.33
CA VAL A 425 -21.27 -8.86 7.82
C VAL A 425 -20.05 -9.12 6.93
N ASP A 426 -19.08 -9.91 7.39
CA ASP A 426 -17.86 -10.21 6.64
C ASP A 426 -18.15 -10.94 5.32
N PHE A 427 -19.08 -11.90 5.35
CA PHE A 427 -19.59 -12.57 4.15
C PHE A 427 -20.21 -11.57 3.15
N SER A 428 -21.07 -10.69 3.65
CA SER A 428 -21.73 -9.66 2.83
C SER A 428 -20.73 -8.69 2.21
N MET A 429 -19.70 -8.27 2.97
CA MET A 429 -18.64 -7.40 2.46
C MET A 429 -17.82 -8.08 1.37
N ALA A 430 -17.52 -9.38 1.52
CA ALA A 430 -16.81 -10.16 0.51
C ALA A 430 -17.62 -10.35 -0.78
N LEU A 431 -18.95 -10.57 -0.67
CA LEU A 431 -19.84 -10.59 -1.83
C LEU A 431 -19.81 -9.25 -2.58
N ILE A 432 -19.96 -8.14 -1.85
CA ILE A 432 -20.05 -6.80 -2.44
C ILE A 432 -18.71 -6.36 -3.04
N GLU A 433 -17.59 -6.77 -2.45
CA GLU A 433 -16.26 -6.52 -3.01
C GLU A 433 -16.13 -7.05 -4.44
N TYR A 434 -16.75 -8.20 -4.73
CA TYR A 434 -16.72 -8.83 -6.04
C TYR A 434 -17.88 -8.37 -6.95
N ILE A 435 -19.11 -8.38 -6.45
CA ILE A 435 -20.30 -8.06 -7.25
C ILE A 435 -20.37 -6.55 -7.51
N GLY A 436 -20.16 -5.73 -6.47
CA GLY A 436 -20.17 -4.27 -6.58
C GLY A 436 -19.12 -3.73 -7.56
N ALA A 437 -18.04 -4.49 -7.75
CA ALA A 437 -17.01 -4.21 -8.72
C ALA A 437 -17.46 -4.31 -10.19
N LEU A 438 -18.58 -4.97 -10.46
CA LEU A 438 -19.21 -5.06 -11.78
C LEU A 438 -20.32 -4.02 -11.98
N LEU A 439 -20.85 -3.47 -10.88
CA LEU A 439 -22.03 -2.59 -10.91
C LEU A 439 -21.68 -1.18 -11.38
N ASP A 440 -22.61 -0.60 -12.14
CA ASP A 440 -22.51 0.76 -12.65
C ASP A 440 -23.22 1.78 -11.77
N THR A 441 -23.86 1.34 -10.69
CA THR A 441 -24.76 2.16 -9.89
C THR A 441 -24.55 1.94 -8.40
N LEU A 442 -25.16 2.82 -7.62
CA LEU A 442 -25.23 2.74 -6.16
C LEU A 442 -26.67 2.54 -5.66
N THR A 443 -27.55 2.01 -6.52
CA THR A 443 -28.95 1.80 -6.12
C THR A 443 -29.09 0.47 -5.39
N GLU A 444 -29.87 0.49 -4.31
CA GLU A 444 -30.22 -0.73 -3.56
C GLU A 444 -30.88 -1.76 -4.47
N THR A 445 -31.74 -1.32 -5.39
CA THR A 445 -32.48 -2.18 -6.31
C THR A 445 -31.57 -2.94 -7.29
N GLU A 446 -30.57 -2.29 -7.86
CA GLU A 446 -29.62 -2.97 -8.76
C GLU A 446 -28.69 -3.89 -7.99
N LEU A 447 -28.27 -3.49 -6.79
CA LEU A 447 -27.47 -4.36 -5.91
C LEU A 447 -28.25 -5.65 -5.58
N VAL A 448 -29.53 -5.54 -5.23
CA VAL A 448 -30.41 -6.68 -4.99
C VAL A 448 -30.54 -7.57 -6.24
N ALA A 449 -30.79 -6.97 -7.40
CA ALA A 449 -30.90 -7.71 -8.65
C ALA A 449 -29.61 -8.48 -8.97
N ALA A 450 -28.45 -7.86 -8.72
CA ALA A 450 -27.15 -8.49 -8.91
C ALA A 450 -26.93 -9.64 -7.92
N LEU A 451 -27.19 -9.44 -6.64
CA LEU A 451 -27.09 -10.48 -5.61
C LEU A 451 -27.92 -11.72 -5.97
N LYS A 452 -29.15 -11.51 -6.46
CA LYS A 452 -30.02 -12.59 -6.96
C LYS A 452 -29.42 -13.29 -8.19
N ALA A 453 -28.86 -12.55 -9.14
CA ALA A 453 -28.22 -13.13 -10.33
C ALA A 453 -26.98 -13.99 -10.00
N PHE A 454 -26.25 -13.64 -8.94
CA PHE A 454 -25.06 -14.37 -8.48
C PHE A 454 -25.35 -15.48 -7.44
N GLU A 455 -26.62 -15.71 -7.05
CA GLU A 455 -27.02 -16.82 -6.15
C GLU A 455 -26.39 -18.17 -6.57
N PRO A 456 -26.35 -18.59 -7.86
CA PRO A 456 -25.76 -19.87 -8.24
C PRO A 456 -24.28 -20.02 -7.85
N ALA A 457 -23.53 -18.93 -7.82
CA ALA A 457 -22.12 -18.95 -7.41
C ALA A 457 -21.99 -19.15 -5.88
N VAL A 458 -22.89 -18.56 -5.09
CA VAL A 458 -22.98 -18.79 -3.64
C VAL A 458 -23.35 -20.25 -3.36
N VAL A 459 -24.28 -20.79 -4.14
CA VAL A 459 -24.66 -22.21 -4.06
C VAL A 459 -23.47 -23.13 -4.33
N ASN A 460 -22.72 -22.85 -5.41
CA ASN A 460 -21.53 -23.60 -5.76
C ASN A 460 -20.47 -23.53 -4.65
N ALA A 461 -20.20 -22.34 -4.11
CA ALA A 461 -19.23 -22.16 -3.02
C ALA A 461 -19.60 -23.02 -1.80
N GLN A 462 -20.88 -23.05 -1.43
CA GLN A 462 -21.39 -23.86 -0.33
C GLN A 462 -21.19 -25.36 -0.54
N GLN A 463 -21.51 -25.85 -1.75
CA GLN A 463 -21.31 -27.24 -2.13
C GLN A 463 -19.82 -27.62 -2.09
N ARG A 464 -18.94 -26.72 -2.53
CA ARG A 464 -17.49 -26.91 -2.48
C ARG A 464 -16.95 -26.94 -1.05
N ILE A 465 -17.45 -26.09 -0.16
CA ILE A 465 -17.09 -26.13 1.26
C ILE A 465 -17.48 -27.49 1.87
N LYS A 466 -18.69 -27.98 1.58
CA LYS A 466 -19.12 -29.35 1.98
C LYS A 466 -18.23 -30.44 1.38
N ALA A 467 -17.74 -30.25 0.17
CA ALA A 467 -16.80 -31.15 -0.51
C ALA A 467 -15.33 -30.97 -0.08
N LYS A 468 -15.07 -30.27 1.05
CA LYS A 468 -13.73 -30.07 1.63
C LYS A 468 -12.77 -29.19 0.81
N ALA A 469 -13.28 -28.27 -0.01
CA ALA A 469 -12.44 -27.33 -0.77
C ALA A 469 -11.48 -26.47 0.08
N LYS A 470 -11.71 -26.34 1.39
CA LYS A 470 -10.77 -25.69 2.31
C LYS A 470 -9.39 -26.38 2.35
N GLU A 471 -9.35 -27.70 2.18
CA GLU A 471 -8.10 -28.48 2.12
C GLU A 471 -7.35 -28.16 0.82
N GLU A 472 -8.05 -28.04 -0.30
CA GLU A 472 -7.48 -27.66 -1.61
C GLU A 472 -6.83 -26.27 -1.56
N ILE A 473 -7.56 -25.26 -1.06
CA ILE A 473 -7.06 -23.88 -0.88
C ILE A 473 -5.81 -23.86 0.00
N THR A 474 -5.80 -24.66 1.08
CA THR A 474 -4.64 -24.76 1.99
C THR A 474 -3.43 -25.39 1.29
N SER A 475 -3.65 -26.42 0.47
CA SER A 475 -2.60 -27.10 -0.30
C SER A 475 -2.03 -26.23 -1.43
N MET A 476 -2.85 -25.41 -2.08
CA MET A 476 -2.34 -24.46 -3.08
C MET A 476 -1.45 -23.40 -2.44
N ARG A 477 -1.88 -22.83 -1.31
CA ARG A 477 -1.09 -21.84 -0.55
C ARG A 477 0.29 -22.36 -0.17
N SER A 478 0.42 -23.64 0.22
CA SER A 478 1.73 -24.20 0.61
C SER A 478 2.67 -24.41 -0.58
N LYS A 479 2.16 -24.53 -1.81
CA LYS A 479 2.94 -24.69 -3.04
C LYS A 479 3.46 -23.38 -3.61
N PHE A 480 2.80 -22.25 -3.38
CA PHE A 480 3.13 -20.93 -3.96
C PHE A 480 3.92 -20.00 -3.02
N ARG A 481 4.80 -20.55 -2.18
CA ARG A 481 5.59 -19.76 -1.20
C ARG A 481 6.57 -18.74 -1.78
N GLU A 482 6.86 -18.80 -3.08
CA GLU A 482 7.56 -17.71 -3.76
C GLU A 482 6.54 -16.86 -4.49
N PRO A 483 6.27 -15.61 -4.02
CA PRO A 483 5.58 -14.67 -4.86
C PRO A 483 6.43 -14.55 -6.11
N MET A 484 5.80 -14.58 -7.28
CA MET A 484 6.42 -14.13 -8.52
C MET A 484 6.66 -12.61 -8.35
N ARG A 485 7.68 -12.25 -7.55
CA ARG A 485 8.09 -10.88 -7.25
C ARG A 485 8.67 -10.34 -8.55
N ARG A 486 7.81 -9.70 -9.33
CA ARG A 486 8.25 -8.88 -10.45
C ARG A 486 8.73 -7.57 -9.86
N GLU A 487 10.05 -7.41 -9.81
CA GLU A 487 10.67 -6.11 -9.64
C GLU A 487 10.30 -5.25 -10.86
N LEU A 488 9.44 -4.25 -10.65
CA LEU A 488 9.41 -3.11 -11.56
C LEU A 488 10.40 -2.09 -11.05
N THR A 489 11.42 -1.79 -11.86
CA THR A 489 11.99 -0.44 -11.87
C THR A 489 10.84 0.54 -12.13
N PRO A 490 10.71 1.61 -11.34
CA PRO A 490 9.60 2.55 -11.47
C PRO A 490 9.54 3.10 -12.91
N TYR A 491 8.33 3.21 -13.44
CA TYR A 491 8.04 4.00 -14.63
C TYR A 491 8.43 5.45 -14.33
N ASN A 492 9.59 5.87 -14.83
CA ASN A 492 9.84 7.29 -15.05
C ASN A 492 8.96 7.68 -16.25
N PRO A 493 8.02 8.63 -16.11
CA PRO A 493 7.47 9.29 -17.28
C PRO A 493 8.69 9.80 -18.05
N GLY A 494 8.88 9.31 -19.28
CA GLY A 494 10.09 9.59 -20.03
C GLY A 494 10.40 11.07 -19.94
N ASP A 495 11.62 11.42 -19.50
CA ASP A 495 12.12 12.78 -19.62
C ASP A 495 11.81 13.19 -21.06
N GLY A 496 10.82 14.07 -21.24
CA GLY A 496 10.40 14.50 -22.57
C GLY A 496 11.66 14.83 -23.37
N ILE A 497 11.69 14.44 -24.65
CA ILE A 497 12.88 14.57 -25.52
C ILE A 497 13.64 15.85 -25.14
N LYS A 498 14.78 15.71 -24.47
CA LYS A 498 15.58 16.86 -24.02
C LYS A 498 15.78 17.73 -25.26
N ILE A 499 15.46 19.01 -25.15
CA ILE A 499 15.44 19.98 -26.28
C ILE A 499 16.78 19.96 -27.04
N ASP A 500 17.87 19.59 -26.38
CA ASP A 500 19.21 19.37 -26.96
C ASP A 500 19.25 18.32 -28.10
N HIS A 501 18.32 17.36 -28.13
CA HIS A 501 18.19 16.36 -29.19
C HIS A 501 17.43 16.88 -30.43
N LEU A 502 16.64 17.94 -30.28
CA LEU A 502 16.00 18.64 -31.41
C LEU A 502 16.98 19.64 -32.07
N ASP A 503 17.92 20.22 -31.30
CA ASP A 503 18.95 21.10 -31.83
C ASP A 503 19.98 20.39 -32.73
N ARG A 504 20.20 19.09 -32.52
CA ARG A 504 21.02 18.26 -33.43
C ARG A 504 20.35 17.97 -34.77
N LEU A 505 19.02 18.07 -34.86
CA LEU A 505 18.25 17.85 -36.09
C LEU A 505 17.88 19.17 -36.80
N GLY A 506 18.06 20.33 -36.15
CA GLY A 506 17.75 21.66 -36.68
C GLY A 506 18.77 22.26 -37.66
N ARG A 507 19.97 21.69 -37.82
CA ARG A 507 20.98 22.21 -38.78
C ARG A 507 20.76 21.68 -40.21
N ARG A 508 19.61 21.97 -40.82
CA ARG A 508 19.48 21.95 -42.28
C ARG A 508 19.70 23.37 -42.84
N LYS A 509 20.88 23.54 -43.43
CA LYS A 509 21.25 24.50 -44.50
C LYS A 509 20.64 25.91 -44.40
N LYS A 510 21.42 26.86 -43.89
CA LYS A 510 21.47 28.20 -44.49
C LYS A 510 22.92 28.66 -44.65
N SER A 511 23.28 28.81 -45.93
CA SER A 511 24.33 29.65 -46.51
C SER A 511 25.77 29.39 -46.05
N TYR A 512 26.78 29.31 -46.92
CA TYR A 512 27.10 30.35 -47.91
C TYR A 512 28.17 29.82 -48.88
N HIS A 513 28.12 30.24 -50.16
CA HIS A 513 29.22 30.78 -51.02
C HIS A 513 28.74 30.75 -52.49
N PRO A 514 29.09 31.73 -53.36
CA PRO A 514 30.32 32.54 -53.31
C PRO A 514 30.18 34.05 -53.59
N ARG A 515 31.12 34.85 -53.06
CA ARG A 515 32.05 35.69 -53.84
C ARG A 515 33.21 36.12 -52.96
#